data_AF-A0A497CS59-F1
#
_entry.id   AF-A0A497CS59-F1
#
_cell.length_a   1.000
_cell.length_b   1.000
_cell.length_c   1.000
_cell.angle_alpha   90.00
_cell.angle_beta   90.00
_cell.angle_gamma   90.00
#
_symmetry.space_group_name_H-M   'P 1'
#
loop_
_entity.id
_entity.type
_entity.pdbx_description
1 polymer ?
#
loop_
_entity_poly.entity_id
_entity_poly.type
_entity_poly.pdbx_seq_one_letter_code
_entity_poly.pdbx_strand_id
1 'polypeptide(L)'
;MKIALKISIFVFLFTISNTVISQESLKILTYNIQGMKPGTMPGIRLAFIMEKIILLDPDIIGLQEINGSLDGDDNQCTEIADALSAYYNLPYRCYQQFTHLSWDNQYRESIGIVTKHPVIDSGFHQLATGVFPRKVVWNYIETPLGKVNFFNTHLSFNSSAVRLQQAGQIMEYTQDVIGEYPASATFLTGDFNDQPNTPTIQLLTNIESDTTFFDSYAIANPGSPGYTVPSNDPNKRIDYVFLSNISSLATDTSIVIPDSVIILDLYSSDHLGVMSTFTVDASGIGQKFHNRPNFELFQNHPNPVKNMTNIPYILNKSGHVKLSVFNQLGVEVAVIKNAFCQSGKYHPSFNTTKLPGGIYFYTLISDGFAQTKKMFVVK
;
A
#
# COMPACT_ATOMS: atom_id res chain seq x y z
N MET A 1 49.22 -55.97 47.23
CA MET A 1 49.61 -54.88 46.30
C MET A 1 48.34 -54.41 45.60
N LYS A 2 47.72 -53.30 46.03
CA LYS A 2 46.47 -52.77 45.47
C LYS A 2 46.79 -51.92 44.24
N ILE A 3 46.22 -52.26 43.10
CA ILE A 3 46.30 -51.48 41.85
C ILE A 3 45.14 -50.47 41.89
N ALA A 4 45.46 -49.17 41.94
CA ALA A 4 44.48 -48.09 41.86
C ALA A 4 44.25 -47.73 40.38
N LEU A 5 43.02 -47.94 39.91
CA LEU A 5 42.55 -47.53 38.59
C LEU A 5 42.14 -46.05 38.67
N LYS A 6 42.88 -45.16 38.02
CA LYS A 6 42.47 -43.74 37.82
C LYS A 6 41.48 -43.68 36.67
N ILE A 7 40.22 -43.40 36.97
CA ILE A 7 39.19 -43.05 35.97
C ILE A 7 39.20 -41.53 35.84
N SER A 8 39.62 -41.01 34.68
CA SER A 8 39.48 -39.59 34.34
C SER A 8 38.10 -39.36 33.74
N ILE A 9 37.24 -38.63 34.45
CA ILE A 9 35.94 -38.18 33.95
C ILE A 9 36.17 -36.92 33.12
N PHE A 10 35.95 -36.99 31.80
CA PHE A 10 35.87 -35.83 30.93
C PHE A 10 34.46 -35.23 31.04
N VAL A 11 34.32 -34.08 31.67
CA VAL A 11 33.08 -33.30 31.69
C VAL A 11 33.05 -32.45 30.42
N PHE A 12 32.22 -32.83 29.45
CA PHE A 12 31.87 -31.96 28.33
C PHE A 12 30.91 -30.88 28.83
N LEU A 13 31.42 -29.67 29.04
CA LEU A 13 30.60 -28.48 29.22
C LEU A 13 30.01 -28.10 27.87
N PHE A 14 28.76 -28.48 27.62
CA PHE A 14 27.95 -27.89 26.56
C PHE A 14 27.57 -26.47 26.99
N THR A 15 28.26 -25.48 26.45
CA THR A 15 27.79 -24.09 26.48
C THR A 15 26.60 -24.00 25.52
N ILE A 16 25.38 -24.00 26.06
CA ILE A 16 24.20 -23.60 25.30
C ILE A 16 24.31 -22.09 25.15
N SER A 17 24.88 -21.62 24.03
CA SER A 17 24.74 -20.24 23.61
C SER A 17 23.27 -20.03 23.27
N ASN A 18 22.52 -19.38 24.17
CA ASN A 18 21.23 -18.78 23.82
C ASN A 18 21.49 -17.61 22.86
N THR A 19 21.79 -17.91 21.60
CA THR A 19 21.58 -16.94 20.53
C THR A 19 20.08 -16.77 20.42
N VAL A 20 19.56 -15.75 21.11
CA VAL A 20 18.29 -15.15 20.73
C VAL A 20 18.55 -14.55 19.35
N ILE A 21 18.20 -15.28 18.29
CA ILE A 21 18.08 -14.71 16.96
C ILE A 21 16.89 -13.75 17.09
N SER A 22 17.19 -12.46 17.30
CA SER A 22 16.22 -11.39 17.13
C SER A 22 15.66 -11.53 15.72
N GLN A 23 14.38 -11.89 15.60
CA GLN A 23 13.69 -11.91 14.32
C GLN A 23 13.78 -10.50 13.73
N GLU A 24 14.51 -10.36 12.62
CA GLU A 24 14.60 -9.07 11.95
C GLU A 24 13.21 -8.69 11.43
N SER A 25 12.76 -7.49 11.83
CA SER A 25 11.48 -6.93 11.42
C SER A 25 11.67 -5.57 10.77
N LEU A 26 10.79 -5.22 9.85
CA LEU A 26 10.66 -3.89 9.27
C LEU A 26 9.24 -3.39 9.49
N LYS A 27 9.12 -2.27 10.20
CA LYS A 27 7.88 -1.57 10.52
C LYS A 27 7.69 -0.40 9.57
N ILE A 28 6.61 -0.43 8.81
CA ILE A 28 6.26 0.61 7.83
C ILE A 28 4.98 1.29 8.26
N LEU A 29 5.03 2.62 8.32
CA LEU A 29 3.88 3.48 8.60
C LEU A 29 3.50 4.25 7.34
N THR A 30 2.21 4.36 7.03
CA THR A 30 1.67 5.41 6.16
C THR A 30 0.75 6.32 6.94
N TYR A 31 0.87 7.63 6.75
CA TYR A 31 0.03 8.59 7.45
C TYR A 31 -0.19 9.88 6.65
N ASN A 32 -1.45 10.16 6.28
CA ASN A 32 -1.87 11.48 5.87
C ASN A 32 -2.00 12.35 7.14
N ILE A 33 -1.15 13.36 7.26
CA ILE A 33 -1.05 14.19 8.47
C ILE A 33 -1.91 15.46 8.42
N GLN A 34 -2.69 15.66 7.35
CA GLN A 34 -3.66 16.75 7.21
C GLN A 34 -3.06 18.14 7.50
N GLY A 35 -1.80 18.32 7.10
CA GLY A 35 -1.08 19.58 7.05
C GLY A 35 -1.18 20.55 8.25
N MET A 36 -0.90 21.81 7.96
CA MET A 36 -1.05 22.98 8.82
C MET A 36 -2.30 23.79 8.46
N LYS A 37 -3.44 23.12 8.30
CA LYS A 37 -4.69 23.78 7.92
C LYS A 37 -5.04 24.88 8.94
N PRO A 38 -5.17 26.17 8.54
CA PRO A 38 -5.53 27.25 9.46
C PRO A 38 -6.82 26.92 10.23
N GLY A 39 -6.83 27.21 11.53
CA GLY A 39 -7.96 26.88 12.41
C GLY A 39 -7.98 25.43 12.94
N THR A 40 -6.97 24.60 12.63
CA THR A 40 -6.88 23.21 13.14
C THR A 40 -5.85 23.00 14.26
N MET A 41 -5.32 24.08 14.86
CA MET A 41 -4.26 24.01 15.88
C MET A 41 -3.06 23.12 15.45
N PRO A 42 -2.39 23.46 14.34
CA PRO A 42 -1.46 22.55 13.68
C PRO A 42 -0.26 22.14 14.51
N GLY A 43 0.27 23.02 15.37
CA GLY A 43 1.36 22.67 16.28
C GLY A 43 0.95 21.65 17.36
N ILE A 44 -0.29 21.74 17.87
CA ILE A 44 -0.82 20.76 18.82
C ILE A 44 -0.99 19.42 18.09
N ARG A 45 -1.64 19.41 16.92
CA ARG A 45 -1.83 18.19 16.12
C ARG A 45 -0.50 17.51 15.79
N LEU A 46 0.51 18.27 15.37
CA LEU A 46 1.84 17.73 15.05
C LEU A 46 2.50 17.08 16.27
N ALA A 47 2.38 17.66 17.47
CA ALA A 47 2.89 17.05 18.70
C ALA A 47 2.24 15.69 19.01
N PHE A 48 0.91 15.57 18.83
CA PHE A 48 0.20 14.30 19.02
C PHE A 48 0.53 13.27 17.93
N ILE A 49 0.69 13.70 16.68
CA ILE A 49 1.19 12.85 15.60
C ILE A 49 2.58 12.32 15.99
N MET A 50 3.46 13.19 16.50
CA MET A 50 4.80 12.80 16.91
C MET A 50 4.80 11.80 18.06
N GLU A 51 3.99 12.02 19.10
CA GLU A 51 3.84 11.08 20.21
C GLU A 51 3.45 9.68 19.70
N LYS A 52 2.49 9.60 18.77
CA LYS A 52 2.09 8.32 18.16
C LYS A 52 3.20 7.68 17.36
N ILE A 53 3.86 8.44 16.47
CA ILE A 53 4.97 7.90 15.67
C ILE A 53 6.07 7.37 16.58
N ILE A 54 6.39 8.08 17.67
CA ILE A 54 7.35 7.61 18.68
C ILE A 54 6.85 6.30 19.30
N LEU A 55 5.60 6.21 19.78
CA LEU A 55 5.08 4.98 20.38
C LEU A 55 5.10 3.77 19.44
N LEU A 56 4.93 3.99 18.15
CA LEU A 56 4.89 2.94 17.12
C LEU A 56 6.30 2.49 16.70
N ASP A 57 7.30 3.36 16.83
CA ASP A 57 8.69 3.11 16.44
C ASP A 57 8.80 2.54 15.00
N PRO A 58 8.31 3.26 13.98
CA PRO A 58 8.44 2.80 12.60
C PRO A 58 9.87 2.97 12.07
N ASP A 59 10.26 2.07 11.19
CA ASP A 59 11.55 2.11 10.50
C ASP A 59 11.49 3.05 9.28
N ILE A 60 10.38 3.00 8.55
CA ILE A 60 10.10 3.83 7.37
C ILE A 60 8.67 4.37 7.44
N ILE A 61 8.48 5.65 7.11
CA ILE A 61 7.22 6.36 7.18
C ILE A 61 6.93 7.03 5.84
N GLY A 62 5.82 6.67 5.20
CA GLY A 62 5.23 7.41 4.07
C GLY A 62 4.26 8.47 4.56
N LEU A 63 4.59 9.75 4.37
CA LEU A 63 3.78 10.88 4.81
C LEU A 63 3.08 11.56 3.64
N GLN A 64 1.80 11.92 3.79
CA GLN A 64 1.02 12.72 2.83
C GLN A 64 0.52 14.00 3.51
N GLU A 65 0.24 15.04 2.70
CA GLU A 65 -0.15 16.38 3.18
C GLU A 65 0.87 16.98 4.15
N ILE A 66 2.16 16.84 3.80
CA ILE A 66 3.25 17.49 4.52
C ILE A 66 3.19 18.97 4.16
N ASN A 67 3.02 19.82 5.17
CA ASN A 67 3.08 21.25 4.95
C ASN A 67 4.48 21.81 5.15
N GLY A 68 4.77 22.87 4.42
CA GLY A 68 5.91 23.73 4.66
C GLY A 68 5.64 25.19 4.33
N SER A 69 6.52 26.05 4.81
CA SER A 69 6.56 27.47 4.50
C SER A 69 6.76 27.70 2.99
N LEU A 70 6.42 28.90 2.51
CA LEU A 70 6.51 29.24 1.08
C LEU A 70 7.95 29.32 0.58
N ASP A 71 8.91 29.68 1.43
CA ASP A 71 10.35 29.63 1.15
C ASP A 71 10.92 28.20 1.19
N GLY A 72 10.22 27.28 1.87
CA GLY A 72 10.54 25.86 1.95
C GLY A 72 11.51 25.49 3.08
N ASP A 73 11.90 26.46 3.91
CA ASP A 73 12.85 26.26 5.01
C ASP A 73 12.22 25.47 6.17
N ASP A 74 10.97 25.75 6.51
CA ASP A 74 10.22 25.02 7.52
C ASP A 74 9.31 23.98 6.85
N ASN A 75 9.47 22.70 7.16
CA ASN A 75 8.54 21.67 6.71
C ASN A 75 8.37 20.56 7.75
N GLN A 76 7.13 20.10 7.90
CA GLN A 76 6.76 19.11 8.92
C GLN A 76 7.55 17.80 8.80
N CYS A 77 7.96 17.41 7.59
CA CYS A 77 8.71 16.18 7.38
C CYS A 77 10.11 16.24 7.99
N THR A 78 10.79 17.39 7.92
CA THR A 78 12.09 17.59 8.57
C THR A 78 11.93 17.68 10.08
N GLU A 79 10.90 18.39 10.56
CA GLU A 79 10.59 18.45 12.00
C GLU A 79 10.32 17.05 12.61
N ILE A 80 9.56 16.21 11.90
CA ILE A 80 9.32 14.81 12.29
C ILE A 80 10.64 14.03 12.32
N ALA A 81 11.47 14.14 11.28
CA ALA A 81 12.74 13.42 11.19
C ALA A 81 13.74 13.86 12.28
N ASP A 82 13.85 15.15 12.56
CA ASP A 82 14.73 15.70 13.60
C ASP A 82 14.27 15.30 15.00
N ALA A 83 12.95 15.33 15.26
CA ALA A 83 12.37 14.89 16.53
C ALA A 83 12.62 13.40 16.79
N LEU A 84 12.40 12.54 15.79
CA LEU A 84 12.72 11.11 15.89
C LEU A 84 14.21 10.89 16.08
N SER A 85 15.05 11.66 15.38
CA SER A 85 16.50 11.55 15.52
C SER A 85 16.97 11.88 16.92
N ALA A 86 16.44 12.97 17.50
CA ALA A 86 16.75 13.38 18.85
C ALA A 86 16.24 12.36 19.89
N TYR A 87 15.04 11.82 19.71
CA TYR A 87 14.44 10.86 20.64
C TYR A 87 15.17 9.51 20.65
N TYR A 88 15.43 8.95 19.46
CA TYR A 88 16.03 7.62 19.33
C TYR A 88 17.56 7.62 19.31
N ASN A 89 18.18 8.80 19.16
CA ASN A 89 19.61 8.93 18.86
C ASN A 89 20.01 8.11 17.61
N LEU A 90 19.18 8.19 16.56
CA LEU A 90 19.36 7.52 15.27
C LEU A 90 19.17 8.55 14.13
N PRO A 91 19.80 8.38 12.96
CA PRO A 91 19.78 9.42 11.92
C PRO A 91 18.52 9.30 11.04
N TYR A 92 17.34 9.65 11.56
CA TYR A 92 16.15 9.77 10.73
C TYR A 92 16.32 10.92 9.73
N ARG A 93 15.93 10.68 8.48
CA ARG A 93 16.01 11.67 7.39
C ARG A 93 14.71 11.74 6.62
N CYS A 94 14.37 12.95 6.18
CA CYS A 94 13.23 13.23 5.31
C CYS A 94 13.66 13.33 3.84
N TYR A 95 12.92 12.66 2.96
CA TYR A 95 13.01 12.75 1.50
C TYR A 95 11.64 13.13 0.95
N GLN A 96 11.42 14.42 0.72
CA GLN A 96 10.13 14.95 0.28
C GLN A 96 10.18 15.56 -1.12
N GLN A 97 9.00 15.65 -1.73
CA GLN A 97 8.76 16.36 -2.98
C GLN A 97 7.55 17.26 -2.85
N PHE A 98 7.74 18.52 -3.20
CA PHE A 98 6.66 19.49 -3.34
C PHE A 98 5.67 19.07 -4.40
N THR A 99 4.37 19.16 -4.10
CA THR A 99 3.29 18.83 -5.03
C THR A 99 2.60 20.08 -5.53
N HIS A 100 2.07 20.91 -4.63
CA HIS A 100 1.34 22.13 -4.97
C HIS A 100 1.24 23.09 -3.78
N LEU A 101 0.84 24.32 -4.06
CA LEU A 101 0.42 25.24 -3.00
C LEU A 101 -0.96 24.85 -2.48
N SER A 102 -1.25 25.24 -1.25
CA SER A 102 -2.59 25.17 -0.67
C SER A 102 -3.61 25.90 -1.54
N TRP A 103 -4.89 25.59 -1.35
CA TRP A 103 -5.99 26.20 -2.12
C TRP A 103 -6.05 27.75 -2.02
N ASP A 104 -5.46 28.32 -0.96
CA ASP A 104 -5.33 29.76 -0.69
C ASP A 104 -3.90 30.31 -0.84
N ASN A 105 -2.97 29.50 -1.37
CA ASN A 105 -1.55 29.82 -1.58
C ASN A 105 -0.77 30.26 -0.33
N GLN A 106 -1.20 29.85 0.86
CA GLN A 106 -0.57 30.23 2.13
C GLN A 106 0.60 29.32 2.50
N TYR A 107 0.61 28.09 2.03
CA TYR A 107 1.65 27.11 2.34
C TYR A 107 1.87 26.12 1.18
N ARG A 108 2.99 25.42 1.25
CA ARG A 108 3.33 24.34 0.34
C ARG A 108 2.78 23.04 0.90
N GLU A 109 2.20 22.21 0.04
CA GLU A 109 1.91 20.81 0.33
C GLU A 109 2.92 19.92 -0.42
N SER A 110 3.33 18.87 0.26
CA SER A 110 4.34 17.91 -0.19
C SER A 110 3.95 16.49 0.17
N ILE A 111 4.66 15.56 -0.44
CA ILE A 111 4.65 14.15 -0.09
C ILE A 111 6.09 13.72 0.23
N GLY A 112 6.27 12.78 1.16
CA GLY A 112 7.63 12.43 1.58
C GLY A 112 7.75 11.08 2.25
N ILE A 113 9.01 10.70 2.44
CA ILE A 113 9.44 9.47 3.11
C ILE A 113 10.38 9.87 4.24
N VAL A 114 10.14 9.34 5.44
CA VAL A 114 11.03 9.49 6.60
C VAL A 114 11.57 8.12 6.97
N THR A 115 12.88 7.99 7.16
CA THR A 115 13.51 6.70 7.49
C THR A 115 14.78 6.88 8.31
N LYS A 116 15.06 5.95 9.24
CA LYS A 116 16.35 5.84 9.95
C LYS A 116 17.41 5.06 9.17
N HIS A 117 17.00 4.40 8.10
CA HIS A 117 17.88 3.57 7.29
C HIS A 117 18.58 4.38 6.20
N PRO A 118 19.81 4.00 5.79
CA PRO A 118 20.50 4.64 4.68
C PRO A 118 19.68 4.58 3.38
N VAL A 119 19.53 5.72 2.72
CA VAL A 119 18.95 5.82 1.37
C VAL A 119 20.09 5.88 0.37
N ILE A 120 20.10 4.93 -0.56
CA ILE A 120 21.12 4.78 -1.61
C ILE A 120 20.77 5.67 -2.80
N ASP A 121 19.49 5.71 -3.17
CA ASP A 121 18.98 6.52 -4.26
C ASP A 121 17.54 6.96 -4.02
N SER A 122 17.09 7.99 -4.74
CA SER A 122 15.75 8.55 -4.61
C SER A 122 15.26 9.14 -5.92
N GLY A 123 13.95 9.15 -6.11
CA GLY A 123 13.33 9.68 -7.31
C GLY A 123 11.84 9.98 -7.10
N PHE A 124 11.21 10.46 -8.17
CA PHE A 124 9.77 10.66 -8.20
C PHE A 124 9.24 10.61 -9.63
N HIS A 125 7.94 10.39 -9.76
CA HIS A 125 7.21 10.53 -11.01
C HIS A 125 6.01 11.46 -10.83
N GLN A 126 5.81 12.37 -11.79
CA GLN A 126 4.66 13.26 -11.84
C GLN A 126 3.45 12.51 -12.40
N LEU A 127 2.38 12.43 -11.63
CA LEU A 127 1.16 11.74 -12.03
C LEU A 127 0.21 12.71 -12.75
N ALA A 128 -0.76 12.15 -13.47
CA ALA A 128 -1.83 12.87 -14.13
C ALA A 128 -2.52 13.84 -13.16
N THR A 129 -2.67 15.10 -13.57
CA THR A 129 -3.22 16.16 -12.71
C THR A 129 -4.74 16.05 -12.61
N GLY A 130 -5.24 16.00 -11.37
CA GLY A 130 -6.66 16.16 -11.06
C GLY A 130 -6.98 17.61 -10.74
N VAL A 131 -7.59 17.86 -9.57
CA VAL A 131 -7.71 19.23 -9.01
C VAL A 131 -6.32 19.79 -8.70
N PHE A 132 -5.45 18.93 -8.16
CA PHE A 132 -4.09 19.27 -7.81
C PHE A 132 -3.09 18.32 -8.50
N PRO A 133 -1.87 18.80 -8.79
CA PRO A 133 -0.75 17.94 -9.18
C PRO A 133 -0.50 16.86 -8.11
N ARG A 134 -0.32 15.61 -8.56
CA ARG A 134 0.02 14.47 -7.69
C ARG A 134 1.34 13.85 -8.12
N LYS A 135 2.04 13.22 -7.18
CA LYS A 135 3.33 12.55 -7.41
C LYS A 135 3.35 11.21 -6.68
N VAL A 136 4.13 10.28 -7.21
CA VAL A 136 4.68 9.16 -6.45
C VAL A 136 6.16 9.43 -6.21
N VAL A 137 6.61 9.33 -4.98
CA VAL A 137 8.03 9.44 -4.60
C VAL A 137 8.59 8.06 -4.30
N TRP A 138 9.90 7.90 -4.47
CA TRP A 138 10.59 6.63 -4.31
C TRP A 138 11.93 6.81 -3.61
N ASN A 139 12.28 5.88 -2.73
CA ASN A 139 13.62 5.72 -2.17
C ASN A 139 14.07 4.25 -2.29
N TYR A 140 15.35 4.07 -2.62
CA TYR A 140 16.05 2.79 -2.54
C TYR A 140 16.80 2.72 -1.20
N ILE A 141 16.35 1.85 -0.30
CA ILE A 141 16.71 1.91 1.12
C ILE A 141 17.44 0.62 1.53
N GLU A 142 18.55 0.74 2.25
CA GLU A 142 19.26 -0.40 2.83
C GLU A 142 18.70 -0.73 4.22
N THR A 143 17.98 -1.86 4.34
CA THR A 143 17.33 -2.29 5.59
C THR A 143 17.95 -3.59 6.11
N PRO A 144 17.65 -4.00 7.36
CA PRO A 144 18.04 -5.33 7.86
C PRO A 144 17.56 -6.46 6.95
N LEU A 145 16.39 -6.31 6.33
CA LEU A 145 15.80 -7.28 5.40
C LEU A 145 16.42 -7.26 3.98
N GLY A 146 17.51 -6.51 3.80
CA GLY A 146 18.13 -6.21 2.52
C GLY A 146 17.65 -4.91 1.91
N LYS A 147 18.01 -4.67 0.65
CA LYS A 147 17.63 -3.45 -0.07
C LYS A 147 16.15 -3.50 -0.45
N VAL A 148 15.42 -2.42 -0.24
CA VAL A 148 14.00 -2.30 -0.55
C VAL A 148 13.73 -1.10 -1.45
N ASN A 149 12.79 -1.24 -2.36
CA ASN A 149 12.19 -0.10 -3.05
C ASN A 149 11.00 0.38 -2.23
N PHE A 150 11.00 1.63 -1.78
CA PHE A 150 9.90 2.20 -1.00
C PHE A 150 9.27 3.35 -1.77
N PHE A 151 8.01 3.18 -2.15
CA PHE A 151 7.21 4.18 -2.84
C PHE A 151 6.15 4.77 -1.91
N ASN A 152 5.89 6.07 -2.04
CA ASN A 152 4.81 6.74 -1.34
C ASN A 152 4.02 7.65 -2.30
N THR A 153 2.68 7.66 -2.21
CA THR A 153 1.81 8.44 -3.09
C THR A 153 0.63 9.11 -2.35
N HIS A 154 -0.02 10.06 -3.03
CA HIS A 154 -1.30 10.65 -2.63
C HIS A 154 -2.12 10.90 -3.92
N LEU A 155 -3.22 10.18 -4.11
CA LEU A 155 -4.03 10.27 -5.33
C LEU A 155 -5.06 11.41 -5.31
N SER A 156 -5.75 11.62 -6.44
CA SER A 156 -6.80 12.65 -6.55
C SER A 156 -8.06 12.27 -5.76
N PHE A 157 -8.55 13.19 -4.93
CA PHE A 157 -9.73 12.92 -4.08
C PHE A 157 -11.06 12.91 -4.85
N ASN A 158 -11.19 13.67 -5.94
CA ASN A 158 -12.49 13.99 -6.55
C ASN A 158 -12.86 13.23 -7.83
N SER A 159 -11.95 12.45 -8.42
CA SER A 159 -12.18 11.83 -9.73
C SER A 159 -11.62 10.40 -9.80
N SER A 160 -12.52 9.42 -9.86
CA SER A 160 -12.20 8.00 -10.04
C SER A 160 -11.47 7.73 -11.36
N ALA A 161 -11.80 8.43 -12.44
CA ALA A 161 -11.08 8.35 -13.71
C ALA A 161 -9.61 8.73 -13.56
N VAL A 162 -9.37 9.88 -12.92
CA VAL A 162 -8.01 10.40 -12.72
C VAL A 162 -7.24 9.45 -11.81
N ARG A 163 -7.85 8.97 -10.72
CA ARG A 163 -7.20 7.97 -9.84
C ARG A 163 -6.80 6.70 -10.59
N LEU A 164 -7.68 6.16 -11.44
CA LEU A 164 -7.37 4.97 -12.22
C LEU A 164 -6.21 5.20 -13.19
N GLN A 165 -6.16 6.36 -13.83
CA GLN A 165 -5.02 6.76 -14.67
C GLN A 165 -3.73 6.89 -13.85
N GLN A 166 -3.78 7.56 -12.69
CA GLN A 166 -2.66 7.74 -11.77
C GLN A 166 -2.12 6.38 -11.28
N ALA A 167 -3.00 5.43 -10.92
CA ALA A 167 -2.61 4.08 -10.55
C ALA A 167 -1.89 3.33 -11.69
N GLY A 168 -2.34 3.50 -12.93
CA GLY A 168 -1.63 2.97 -14.11
C GLY A 168 -0.21 3.52 -14.24
N GLN A 169 -0.03 4.83 -14.07
CA GLN A 169 1.29 5.47 -14.12
C GLN A 169 2.20 5.05 -12.97
N ILE A 170 1.64 4.79 -11.78
CA ILE A 170 2.41 4.23 -10.64
C ILE A 170 2.92 2.84 -11.00
N MET A 171 2.10 1.99 -11.61
CA MET A 171 2.52 0.64 -12.02
C MET A 171 3.66 0.70 -13.05
N GLU A 172 3.54 1.55 -14.06
CA GLU A 172 4.60 1.75 -15.07
C GLU A 172 5.90 2.23 -14.42
N TYR A 173 5.85 3.29 -13.61
CA TYR A 173 7.04 3.82 -12.92
C TYR A 173 7.68 2.81 -11.97
N THR A 174 6.86 2.07 -11.23
CA THR A 174 7.33 1.03 -10.30
C THR A 174 8.06 -0.09 -11.06
N GLN A 175 7.53 -0.51 -12.22
CA GLN A 175 8.15 -1.54 -13.05
C GLN A 175 9.51 -1.09 -13.61
N ASP A 176 9.61 0.14 -14.10
CA ASP A 176 10.87 0.71 -14.58
C ASP A 176 11.92 0.73 -13.47
N VAL A 177 11.56 1.24 -12.30
CA VAL A 177 12.45 1.32 -11.13
C VAL A 177 12.88 -0.06 -10.65
N ILE A 178 11.97 -1.03 -10.52
CA ILE A 178 12.33 -2.39 -10.08
C ILE A 178 13.30 -3.06 -11.07
N GLY A 179 13.17 -2.76 -12.37
CA GLY A 179 14.07 -3.28 -13.41
C GLY A 179 15.52 -2.76 -13.27
N GLU A 180 15.68 -1.52 -12.82
CA GLU A 180 16.99 -0.88 -12.64
C GLU A 180 17.56 -1.08 -11.22
N TYR A 181 16.69 -1.17 -10.20
CA TYR A 181 17.04 -1.28 -8.78
C TYR A 181 16.49 -2.58 -8.18
N PRO A 182 17.16 -3.73 -8.37
CA PRO A 182 16.76 -5.00 -7.76
C PRO A 182 16.69 -4.90 -6.25
N ALA A 183 15.60 -5.38 -5.66
CA ALA A 183 15.31 -5.26 -4.24
C ALA A 183 14.75 -6.57 -3.67
N SER A 184 14.99 -6.81 -2.38
CA SER A 184 14.42 -7.92 -1.61
C SER A 184 12.90 -7.82 -1.49
N ALA A 185 12.38 -6.59 -1.44
CA ALA A 185 10.96 -6.28 -1.47
C ALA A 185 10.71 -4.89 -2.05
N THR A 186 9.48 -4.67 -2.50
CA THR A 186 9.00 -3.35 -2.88
C THR A 186 7.74 -3.02 -2.09
N PHE A 187 7.69 -1.81 -1.53
CA PHE A 187 6.57 -1.29 -0.77
C PHE A 187 5.95 -0.10 -1.50
N LEU A 188 4.64 -0.01 -1.46
CA LEU A 188 3.90 1.16 -1.93
C LEU A 188 2.91 1.59 -0.85
N THR A 189 3.09 2.80 -0.35
CA THR A 189 2.23 3.38 0.68
C THR A 189 1.49 4.61 0.17
N GLY A 190 0.44 5.02 0.87
CA GLY A 190 -0.18 6.30 0.61
C GLY A 190 -1.64 6.41 0.96
N ASP A 191 -2.15 7.61 0.75
CA ASP A 191 -3.58 7.91 0.66
C ASP A 191 -4.01 7.78 -0.82
N PHE A 192 -4.71 6.70 -1.12
CA PHE A 192 -5.17 6.40 -2.47
C PHE A 192 -6.52 7.04 -2.78
N ASN A 193 -7.19 7.66 -1.80
CA ASN A 193 -8.52 8.25 -1.96
C ASN A 193 -9.55 7.27 -2.58
N ASP A 194 -9.36 5.96 -2.41
CA ASP A 194 -10.19 4.94 -3.03
C ASP A 194 -10.28 3.66 -2.19
N GLN A 195 -11.43 2.99 -2.27
CA GLN A 195 -11.74 1.82 -1.44
C GLN A 195 -11.24 0.51 -2.06
N PRO A 196 -11.12 -0.59 -1.30
CA PRO A 196 -10.43 -1.80 -1.76
C PRO A 196 -11.05 -2.47 -2.99
N ASN A 197 -12.36 -2.26 -3.20
CA ASN A 197 -13.13 -2.88 -4.27
C ASN A 197 -13.27 -1.99 -5.52
N THR A 198 -12.54 -0.88 -5.62
CA THR A 198 -12.60 0.00 -6.79
C THR A 198 -11.62 -0.45 -7.88
N PRO A 199 -11.87 -0.08 -9.15
CA PRO A 199 -10.92 -0.38 -10.24
C PRO A 199 -9.50 0.13 -9.99
N THR A 200 -9.33 1.24 -9.28
CA THR A 200 -8.01 1.82 -8.96
C THR A 200 -7.19 0.87 -8.09
N ILE A 201 -7.75 0.42 -6.96
CA ILE A 201 -7.03 -0.48 -6.04
C ILE A 201 -6.88 -1.87 -6.66
N GLN A 202 -7.89 -2.32 -7.42
CA GLN A 202 -7.82 -3.57 -8.18
C GLN A 202 -6.71 -3.54 -9.22
N LEU A 203 -6.46 -2.42 -9.89
CA LEU A 203 -5.37 -2.32 -10.86
C LEU A 203 -4.00 -2.57 -10.21
N LEU A 204 -3.78 -2.07 -8.99
CA LEU A 204 -2.53 -2.24 -8.24
C LEU A 204 -2.37 -3.68 -7.71
N THR A 205 -3.49 -4.31 -7.33
CA THR A 205 -3.51 -5.61 -6.64
C THR A 205 -3.82 -6.81 -7.56
N ASN A 206 -3.99 -6.59 -8.87
CA ASN A 206 -4.31 -7.65 -9.84
C ASN A 206 -3.09 -8.55 -10.16
N ILE A 207 -3.34 -9.84 -10.40
CA ILE A 207 -2.45 -10.99 -10.17
C ILE A 207 -1.73 -11.47 -11.44
N GLU A 208 -1.73 -10.68 -12.50
CA GLU A 208 -1.16 -11.11 -13.78
C GLU A 208 0.32 -10.75 -13.97
N SER A 209 0.99 -10.14 -12.97
CA SER A 209 2.40 -9.76 -13.05
C SER A 209 3.22 -10.19 -11.83
N ASP A 210 4.52 -10.43 -12.02
CA ASP A 210 5.48 -10.68 -10.92
C ASP A 210 5.72 -9.43 -10.03
N THR A 211 5.20 -8.28 -10.44
CA THR A 211 5.32 -6.98 -9.76
C THR A 211 4.05 -6.58 -8.98
N THR A 212 3.10 -7.50 -8.80
CA THR A 212 1.80 -7.21 -8.15
C THR A 212 1.97 -6.86 -6.67
N PHE A 213 1.23 -5.83 -6.25
CA PHE A 213 1.14 -5.41 -4.86
C PHE A 213 0.07 -6.20 -4.09
N PHE A 214 0.41 -6.62 -2.87
CA PHE A 214 -0.49 -7.24 -1.91
C PHE A 214 -0.88 -6.24 -0.83
N ASP A 215 -2.16 -6.18 -0.49
CA ASP A 215 -2.69 -5.37 0.61
C ASP A 215 -2.33 -6.01 1.96
N SER A 216 -1.37 -5.41 2.66
CA SER A 216 -0.85 -5.92 3.93
C SER A 216 -1.94 -5.98 5.01
N TYR A 217 -2.86 -5.02 5.03
CA TYR A 217 -3.95 -5.02 6.00
C TYR A 217 -4.93 -6.16 5.74
N ALA A 218 -5.32 -6.36 4.48
CA ALA A 218 -6.24 -7.42 4.11
C ALA A 218 -5.63 -8.82 4.37
N ILE A 219 -4.31 -8.97 4.21
CA ILE A 219 -3.58 -10.20 4.56
C ILE A 219 -3.64 -10.46 6.06
N ALA A 220 -3.26 -9.47 6.89
CA ALA A 220 -3.16 -9.64 8.34
C ALA A 220 -4.53 -9.71 9.03
N ASN A 221 -5.57 -9.12 8.44
CA ASN A 221 -6.90 -8.99 9.04
C ASN A 221 -8.01 -9.42 8.07
N PRO A 222 -8.08 -10.70 7.68
CA PRO A 222 -9.08 -11.17 6.72
C PRO A 222 -10.51 -10.89 7.21
N GLY A 223 -11.29 -10.18 6.39
CA GLY A 223 -12.67 -9.81 6.68
C GLY A 223 -12.86 -8.57 7.54
N SER A 224 -11.78 -7.97 8.08
CA SER A 224 -11.85 -6.69 8.78
C SER A 224 -11.86 -5.52 7.78
N PRO A 225 -12.75 -4.53 7.93
CA PRO A 225 -12.82 -3.39 7.01
C PRO A 225 -11.60 -2.47 7.06
N GLY A 226 -11.00 -2.28 8.24
CA GLY A 226 -9.80 -1.46 8.42
C GLY A 226 -9.99 0.00 8.02
N TYR A 227 -11.11 0.61 8.41
CA TYR A 227 -11.41 1.99 8.05
C TYR A 227 -10.36 2.97 8.59
N THR A 228 -9.95 3.91 7.74
CA THR A 228 -8.91 4.91 8.02
C THR A 228 -9.46 6.33 8.03
N VAL A 229 -10.65 6.58 7.48
CA VAL A 229 -11.24 7.92 7.38
C VAL A 229 -12.77 7.90 7.57
N PRO A 230 -13.38 8.97 8.11
CA PRO A 230 -12.73 10.01 8.92
C PRO A 230 -12.30 9.45 10.29
N SER A 231 -11.25 9.98 10.90
CA SER A 231 -10.69 9.47 12.16
C SER A 231 -11.66 9.47 13.34
N ASN A 232 -12.64 10.37 13.32
CA ASN A 232 -13.65 10.52 14.38
C ASN A 232 -14.83 9.54 14.28
N ASP A 233 -15.14 9.04 13.08
CA ASP A 233 -16.16 8.02 12.83
C ASP A 233 -15.79 7.19 11.58
N PRO A 234 -14.77 6.31 11.69
CA PRO A 234 -14.17 5.67 10.53
C PRO A 234 -15.15 4.78 9.77
N ASN A 235 -15.33 5.02 8.48
CA ASN A 235 -16.25 4.26 7.63
C ASN A 235 -15.73 3.95 6.21
N LYS A 236 -14.52 4.39 5.87
CA LYS A 236 -13.86 4.08 4.60
C LYS A 236 -12.40 3.74 4.86
N ARG A 237 -11.86 2.79 4.10
CA ARG A 237 -10.41 2.51 4.04
C ARG A 237 -9.87 3.08 2.74
N ILE A 238 -8.99 4.06 2.83
CA ILE A 238 -8.36 4.70 1.66
C ILE A 238 -6.83 4.82 1.79
N ASP A 239 -6.27 4.50 2.97
CA ASP A 239 -4.84 4.50 3.22
C ASP A 239 -4.32 3.06 3.26
N TYR A 240 -3.21 2.81 2.58
CA TYR A 240 -2.72 1.44 2.35
C TYR A 240 -1.21 1.32 2.54
N VAL A 241 -0.81 0.14 3.02
CA VAL A 241 0.57 -0.36 2.92
C VAL A 241 0.55 -1.59 2.04
N PHE A 242 1.07 -1.45 0.82
CA PHE A 242 1.20 -2.55 -0.11
C PHE A 242 2.63 -3.14 -0.12
N LEU A 243 2.73 -4.44 -0.38
CA LEU A 243 3.99 -5.18 -0.50
C LEU A 243 4.02 -5.96 -1.83
N SER A 244 5.15 -5.97 -2.55
CA SER A 244 5.40 -6.87 -3.69
C SER A 244 6.80 -7.50 -3.60
N ASN A 245 7.00 -8.59 -4.36
CA ASN A 245 8.20 -9.43 -4.40
C ASN A 245 8.53 -10.13 -3.07
N ILE A 246 7.75 -11.17 -2.73
CA ILE A 246 7.70 -11.85 -1.41
C ILE A 246 8.64 -13.06 -1.26
N SER A 247 9.85 -13.05 -1.84
CA SER A 247 10.68 -14.27 -1.84
C SER A 247 11.01 -14.81 -0.43
N SER A 248 10.95 -13.97 0.61
CA SER A 248 11.20 -14.36 2.02
C SER A 248 10.47 -13.53 3.08
N LEU A 249 9.60 -12.58 2.70
CA LEU A 249 8.98 -11.64 3.63
C LEU A 249 7.51 -11.92 3.84
N ALA A 250 7.09 -11.94 5.11
CA ALA A 250 5.71 -12.08 5.53
C ALA A 250 5.22 -10.82 6.26
N THR A 251 3.99 -10.38 5.94
CA THR A 251 3.25 -9.46 6.80
C THR A 251 2.91 -10.17 8.10
N ASP A 252 3.52 -9.76 9.20
CA ASP A 252 3.26 -10.29 10.53
C ASP A 252 2.02 -9.62 11.15
N THR A 253 2.00 -8.29 11.16
CA THR A 253 0.86 -7.50 11.64
C THR A 253 0.58 -6.34 10.71
N SER A 254 -0.68 -5.89 10.70
CA SER A 254 -1.07 -4.63 10.08
C SER A 254 -2.23 -4.03 10.86
N ILE A 255 -2.09 -2.81 11.33
CA ILE A 255 -3.04 -2.16 12.23
C ILE A 255 -3.42 -0.77 11.71
N VAL A 256 -4.68 -0.39 11.92
CA VAL A 256 -5.08 1.02 11.86
C VAL A 256 -4.81 1.63 13.22
N ILE A 257 -4.06 2.74 13.24
CA ILE A 257 -3.65 3.41 14.47
C ILE A 257 -4.85 4.18 15.01
N PRO A 258 -5.37 3.84 16.19
CA PRO A 258 -6.48 4.58 16.77
C PRO A 258 -6.08 6.03 17.04
N ASP A 259 -7.02 6.95 16.83
CA ASP A 259 -6.91 8.33 17.25
C ASP A 259 -7.80 8.58 18.46
N SER A 260 -7.35 9.49 19.32
CA SER A 260 -8.11 9.92 20.49
C SER A 260 -8.39 11.41 20.35
N VAL A 261 -9.55 11.85 20.83
CA VAL A 261 -9.87 13.27 20.89
C VAL A 261 -8.80 13.97 21.72
N ILE A 262 -8.17 14.97 21.12
CA ILE A 262 -7.18 15.82 21.76
C ILE A 262 -7.91 16.79 22.69
N ILE A 263 -8.66 17.74 22.12
CA ILE A 263 -9.43 18.78 22.82
C ILE A 263 -10.61 19.22 21.93
N LEU A 264 -11.82 19.36 22.47
CA LEU A 264 -12.99 19.92 21.76
C LEU A 264 -13.24 19.28 20.37
N ASP A 265 -13.33 17.96 20.31
CA ASP A 265 -13.50 17.18 19.07
C ASP A 265 -12.38 17.36 18.02
N LEU A 266 -11.23 17.90 18.43
CA LEU A 266 -10.02 17.94 17.60
C LEU A 266 -9.30 16.60 17.65
N TYR A 267 -8.95 16.06 16.48
CA TYR A 267 -8.17 14.84 16.31
C TYR A 267 -6.78 15.16 15.76
N SER A 268 -5.85 14.20 15.84
CA SER A 268 -4.46 14.40 15.38
C SER A 268 -4.42 14.59 13.87
N SER A 269 -5.24 13.84 13.15
CA SER A 269 -5.51 14.00 11.71
C SER A 269 -6.95 13.57 11.45
N ASP A 270 -7.53 13.95 10.31
CA ASP A 270 -8.78 13.36 9.82
C ASP A 270 -8.59 11.95 9.23
N HIS A 271 -7.35 11.51 9.06
CA HIS A 271 -6.99 10.13 8.76
C HIS A 271 -6.45 9.41 10.00
N LEU A 272 -6.63 8.09 10.02
CA LEU A 272 -5.93 7.17 10.90
C LEU A 272 -4.75 6.59 10.12
N GLY A 273 -3.55 6.60 10.72
CA GLY A 273 -2.39 5.98 10.09
C GLY A 273 -2.52 4.45 10.00
N VAL A 274 -1.82 3.85 9.06
CA VAL A 274 -1.75 2.38 8.93
C VAL A 274 -0.31 1.93 9.10
N MET A 275 -0.07 1.06 10.08
CA MET A 275 1.25 0.48 10.34
C MET A 275 1.25 -1.00 10.01
N SER A 276 2.23 -1.47 9.25
CA SER A 276 2.45 -2.89 9.00
C SER A 276 3.85 -3.31 9.43
N THR A 277 3.96 -4.48 10.06
CA THR A 277 5.23 -5.09 10.44
C THR A 277 5.50 -6.27 9.53
N PHE A 278 6.69 -6.30 8.95
CA PHE A 278 7.16 -7.37 8.08
C PHE A 278 8.32 -8.10 8.74
N THR A 279 8.38 -9.41 8.60
CA THR A 279 9.49 -10.21 9.14
C THR A 279 10.04 -11.17 8.08
N VAL A 280 11.30 -11.58 8.24
CA VAL A 280 11.87 -12.66 7.45
C VAL A 280 11.26 -13.98 7.90
N ASP A 281 10.72 -14.74 6.96
CA ASP A 281 10.28 -16.11 7.20
C ASP A 281 11.50 -17.01 7.47
N ALA A 282 11.70 -17.36 8.75
CA ALA A 282 12.80 -18.20 9.21
C ALA A 282 12.78 -19.62 8.59
N SER A 283 11.69 -20.03 7.94
CA SER A 283 11.63 -21.32 7.24
C SER A 283 12.36 -21.31 5.90
N GLY A 284 12.69 -20.14 5.33
CA GLY A 284 13.26 -20.00 3.98
C GLY A 284 12.34 -20.50 2.86
N ILE A 285 11.17 -21.05 3.21
CA ILE A 285 10.07 -21.35 2.32
C ILE A 285 9.24 -20.08 2.35
N GLY A 286 9.72 -19.02 1.69
CA GLY A 286 9.01 -17.75 1.63
C GLY A 286 7.54 -18.06 1.42
N GLN A 287 6.69 -17.68 2.39
CA GLN A 287 5.27 -17.88 2.26
C GLN A 287 4.87 -17.18 0.96
N LYS A 288 4.77 -17.96 -0.12
CA LYS A 288 4.01 -17.57 -1.28
C LYS A 288 2.63 -17.36 -0.70
N PHE A 289 2.29 -16.11 -0.43
CA PHE A 289 0.95 -15.71 -0.04
C PHE A 289 0.04 -16.21 -1.14
N HIS A 290 -0.50 -17.41 -0.94
CA HIS A 290 -1.53 -17.98 -1.79
C HIS A 290 -2.88 -17.36 -1.37
N ASN A 291 -2.90 -16.05 -1.09
CA ASN A 291 -4.10 -15.24 -1.28
C ASN A 291 -4.27 -14.94 -2.77
N ARG A 292 -4.14 -15.99 -3.59
CA ARG A 292 -4.68 -15.95 -4.94
C ARG A 292 -6.20 -16.03 -4.78
N PRO A 293 -6.97 -15.18 -5.46
CA PRO A 293 -8.40 -15.31 -5.54
C PRO A 293 -8.72 -16.76 -5.87
N ASN A 294 -9.83 -17.26 -5.33
CA ASN A 294 -10.36 -18.54 -5.75
C ASN A 294 -10.95 -18.47 -7.17
N PHE A 295 -10.45 -17.56 -8.00
CA PHE A 295 -10.86 -17.36 -9.36
C PHE A 295 -9.74 -16.74 -10.20
N GLU A 296 -9.90 -16.81 -11.50
CA GLU A 296 -9.03 -16.16 -12.48
C GLU A 296 -9.93 -15.58 -13.58
N LEU A 297 -9.86 -14.27 -13.79
CA LEU A 297 -10.53 -13.55 -14.88
C LEU A 297 -9.57 -13.45 -16.06
N PHE A 298 -10.03 -13.83 -17.26
CA PHE A 298 -9.22 -13.81 -18.48
C PHE A 298 -9.59 -12.63 -19.38
N GLN A 299 -8.68 -12.35 -20.32
CA GLN A 299 -8.93 -11.34 -21.33
C GLN A 299 -10.17 -11.70 -22.15
N ASN A 300 -11.06 -10.72 -22.33
CA ASN A 300 -12.22 -10.88 -23.18
C ASN A 300 -11.79 -11.18 -24.63
N HIS A 301 -12.54 -12.05 -25.30
CA HIS A 301 -12.26 -12.40 -26.70
C HIS A 301 -13.55 -12.36 -27.54
N PRO A 302 -13.58 -11.62 -28.66
CA PRO A 302 -12.48 -10.78 -29.19
C PRO A 302 -12.25 -9.49 -28.36
N ASN A 303 -11.01 -8.98 -28.40
CA ASN A 303 -10.62 -7.63 -27.98
C ASN A 303 -9.62 -7.07 -29.01
N PRO A 304 -9.92 -5.98 -29.75
CA PRO A 304 -11.08 -5.10 -29.64
C PRO A 304 -12.42 -5.78 -29.93
N VAL A 305 -13.47 -5.38 -29.21
CA VAL A 305 -14.83 -5.90 -29.34
C VAL A 305 -15.68 -4.97 -30.20
N LYS A 306 -16.35 -5.51 -31.21
CA LYS A 306 -17.31 -4.76 -32.04
C LYS A 306 -18.72 -4.75 -31.43
N ASN A 307 -19.35 -5.93 -31.36
CA ASN A 307 -20.73 -6.07 -30.88
C ASN A 307 -20.88 -7.05 -29.71
N MET A 308 -20.05 -8.10 -29.67
CA MET A 308 -20.15 -9.15 -28.67
C MET A 308 -18.77 -9.71 -28.35
N THR A 309 -18.53 -10.02 -27.08
CA THR A 309 -17.30 -10.63 -26.58
C THR A 309 -17.62 -11.63 -25.48
N ASN A 310 -16.79 -12.65 -25.32
CA ASN A 310 -16.85 -13.53 -24.16
C ASN A 310 -15.85 -13.05 -23.13
N ILE A 311 -16.22 -13.09 -21.84
CA ILE A 311 -15.35 -12.72 -20.72
C ILE A 311 -15.06 -13.99 -19.92
N PRO A 312 -14.02 -14.77 -20.24
CA PRO A 312 -13.77 -16.03 -19.59
C PRO A 312 -13.34 -15.82 -18.14
N TYR A 313 -13.81 -16.67 -17.24
CA TYR A 313 -13.25 -16.76 -15.89
C TYR A 313 -13.32 -18.20 -15.36
N ILE A 314 -12.43 -18.54 -14.44
CA ILE A 314 -12.42 -19.79 -13.69
C ILE A 314 -12.76 -19.48 -12.24
N LEU A 315 -13.60 -20.29 -11.61
CA LEU A 315 -13.79 -20.33 -10.16
C LEU A 315 -13.18 -21.63 -9.63
N ASN A 316 -12.14 -21.51 -8.81
CA ASN A 316 -11.52 -22.61 -8.07
C ASN A 316 -12.34 -23.03 -6.84
N LYS A 317 -13.24 -22.16 -6.36
CA LYS A 317 -14.17 -22.43 -5.24
C LYS A 317 -15.56 -21.87 -5.55
N SER A 318 -16.60 -22.56 -5.08
CA SER A 318 -17.98 -22.06 -5.14
C SER A 318 -18.16 -20.84 -4.23
N GLY A 319 -18.84 -19.81 -4.72
CA GLY A 319 -18.98 -18.55 -4.01
C GLY A 319 -19.88 -17.56 -4.74
N HIS A 320 -20.15 -16.42 -4.10
CA HIS A 320 -20.86 -15.34 -4.76
C HIS A 320 -19.94 -14.64 -5.77
N VAL A 321 -20.41 -14.46 -7.00
CA VAL A 321 -19.71 -13.77 -8.07
C VAL A 321 -20.49 -12.54 -8.51
N LYS A 322 -19.80 -11.40 -8.66
CA LYS A 322 -20.29 -10.21 -9.37
C LYS A 322 -19.33 -9.85 -10.49
N LEU A 323 -19.77 -9.94 -11.75
CA LEU A 323 -19.03 -9.49 -12.94
C LEU A 323 -19.70 -8.24 -13.48
N SER A 324 -19.00 -7.11 -13.41
CA SER A 324 -19.50 -5.79 -13.84
C SER A 324 -18.61 -5.16 -14.90
N VAL A 325 -19.17 -4.23 -15.68
CA VAL A 325 -18.46 -3.42 -16.68
C VAL A 325 -18.57 -1.96 -16.29
N PHE A 326 -17.46 -1.24 -16.40
CA PHE A 326 -17.29 0.16 -16.06
C PHE A 326 -16.76 0.94 -17.25
N ASN A 327 -17.20 2.19 -17.39
CA ASN A 327 -16.59 3.12 -18.34
C ASN A 327 -15.27 3.71 -17.80
N GLN A 328 -14.59 4.52 -18.60
CA GLN A 328 -13.35 5.22 -18.21
C GLN A 328 -13.50 6.17 -17.00
N LEU A 329 -14.73 6.55 -16.65
CA LEU A 329 -15.05 7.36 -15.47
C LEU A 329 -15.26 6.49 -14.21
N GLY A 330 -15.14 5.17 -14.31
CA GLY A 330 -15.41 4.24 -13.21
C GLY A 330 -16.90 4.04 -12.91
N VAL A 331 -17.80 4.51 -13.78
CA VAL A 331 -19.25 4.31 -13.62
C VAL A 331 -19.61 2.90 -14.09
N GLU A 332 -20.33 2.13 -13.27
CA GLU A 332 -20.87 0.82 -13.64
C GLU A 332 -21.92 0.99 -14.75
N VAL A 333 -21.60 0.52 -15.96
CA VAL A 333 -22.47 0.62 -17.14
C VAL A 333 -23.22 -0.68 -17.44
N ALA A 334 -22.78 -1.81 -16.87
CA ALA A 334 -23.49 -3.08 -16.95
C ALA A 334 -23.08 -4.04 -15.83
N VAL A 335 -23.99 -4.96 -15.47
CA VAL A 335 -23.72 -6.13 -14.63
C VAL A 335 -23.99 -7.37 -15.47
N ILE A 336 -22.96 -8.17 -15.75
CA ILE A 336 -23.04 -9.38 -16.57
C ILE A 336 -23.48 -10.59 -15.74
N LYS A 337 -23.02 -10.66 -14.48
CA LYS A 337 -23.35 -11.72 -13.55
C LYS A 337 -23.39 -11.16 -12.13
N ASN A 338 -24.38 -11.55 -11.34
CA ASN A 338 -24.43 -11.26 -9.90
C ASN A 338 -25.19 -12.40 -9.20
N ALA A 339 -24.51 -13.50 -8.90
CA ALA A 339 -25.13 -14.69 -8.32
C ALA A 339 -24.12 -15.60 -7.61
N PHE A 340 -24.63 -16.51 -6.79
CA PHE A 340 -23.85 -17.65 -6.32
C PHE A 340 -23.54 -18.61 -7.49
N CYS A 341 -22.27 -18.98 -7.63
CA CYS A 341 -21.77 -19.85 -8.68
C CYS A 341 -21.03 -21.04 -8.05
N GLN A 342 -21.09 -22.21 -8.70
CA GLN A 342 -20.27 -23.36 -8.31
C GLN A 342 -18.84 -23.19 -8.84
N SER A 343 -17.86 -23.90 -8.27
CA SER A 343 -16.53 -24.00 -8.87
C SER A 343 -16.62 -24.50 -10.32
N GLY A 344 -15.90 -23.89 -11.26
CA GLY A 344 -15.95 -24.26 -12.67
C GLY A 344 -15.45 -23.16 -13.61
N LYS A 345 -15.46 -23.46 -14.91
CA LYS A 345 -15.11 -22.51 -15.97
C LYS A 345 -16.36 -21.83 -16.53
N TYR A 346 -16.29 -20.53 -16.73
CA TYR A 346 -17.40 -19.71 -17.18
C TYR A 346 -16.98 -18.83 -18.36
N HIS A 347 -17.91 -18.63 -19.30
CA HIS A 347 -17.68 -17.82 -20.51
C HIS A 347 -18.91 -16.95 -20.81
N PRO A 348 -19.33 -16.05 -19.91
CA PRO A 348 -20.45 -15.16 -20.18
C PRO A 348 -20.19 -14.31 -21.42
N SER A 349 -21.18 -14.25 -22.30
CA SER A 349 -21.19 -13.34 -23.44
C SER A 349 -21.69 -11.96 -23.00
N PHE A 350 -21.02 -10.91 -23.49
CA PHE A 350 -21.38 -9.52 -23.24
C PHE A 350 -21.64 -8.79 -24.55
N ASN A 351 -22.79 -8.14 -24.64
CA ASN A 351 -23.21 -7.36 -25.80
C ASN A 351 -22.85 -5.87 -25.62
N THR A 352 -21.90 -5.39 -26.44
CA THR A 352 -21.38 -4.02 -26.40
C THR A 352 -22.09 -3.07 -27.37
N THR A 353 -23.15 -3.51 -28.04
CA THR A 353 -23.83 -2.73 -29.10
C THR A 353 -24.29 -1.36 -28.59
N LYS A 354 -24.76 -1.29 -27.34
CA LYS A 354 -25.23 -0.05 -26.70
C LYS A 354 -24.13 0.83 -26.10
N LEU A 355 -22.88 0.35 -26.04
CA LEU A 355 -21.76 1.11 -25.49
C LEU A 355 -21.09 1.93 -26.59
N PRO A 356 -20.79 3.23 -26.39
CA PRO A 356 -19.94 4.00 -27.29
C PRO A 356 -18.56 3.36 -27.50
N GLY A 357 -17.87 3.68 -28.59
CA GLY A 357 -16.48 3.28 -28.80
C GLY A 357 -15.56 3.89 -27.74
N GLY A 358 -14.60 3.12 -27.23
CA GLY A 358 -13.70 3.57 -26.17
C GLY A 358 -13.17 2.46 -25.28
N ILE A 359 -12.50 2.87 -24.19
CA ILE A 359 -11.92 1.96 -23.19
C ILE A 359 -12.96 1.70 -22.10
N TYR A 360 -13.13 0.42 -21.78
CA TYR A 360 -13.95 -0.04 -20.67
C TYR A 360 -13.16 -1.00 -19.81
N PHE A 361 -13.56 -1.13 -18.56
CA PHE A 361 -13.00 -2.06 -17.60
C PHE A 361 -14.08 -3.05 -17.19
N TYR A 362 -13.75 -4.32 -17.01
CA TYR A 362 -14.65 -5.30 -16.42
C TYR A 362 -13.99 -5.92 -15.20
N THR A 363 -14.75 -5.97 -14.11
CA THR A 363 -14.30 -6.47 -12.80
C THR A 363 -15.11 -7.68 -12.41
N LEU A 364 -14.43 -8.77 -12.06
CA LEU A 364 -14.99 -9.94 -11.41
C LEU A 364 -14.68 -9.88 -9.92
N ILE A 365 -15.70 -9.95 -9.06
CA ILE A 365 -15.58 -9.96 -7.60
C ILE A 365 -16.06 -11.31 -7.08
N SER A 366 -15.27 -11.97 -6.24
CA SER A 366 -15.67 -13.19 -5.51
C SER A 366 -14.80 -13.39 -4.25
N ASP A 367 -15.41 -13.89 -3.17
CA ASP A 367 -14.73 -14.17 -1.89
C ASP A 367 -13.88 -13.00 -1.35
N GLY A 368 -14.36 -11.75 -1.53
CA GLY A 368 -13.64 -10.54 -1.10
C GLY A 368 -12.48 -10.12 -2.00
N PHE A 369 -12.13 -10.94 -2.99
CA PHE A 369 -11.17 -10.60 -4.03
C PHE A 369 -11.87 -10.02 -5.25
N ALA A 370 -11.13 -9.23 -6.01
CA ALA A 370 -11.61 -8.68 -7.26
C ALA A 370 -10.48 -8.61 -8.29
N GLN A 371 -10.81 -8.91 -9.54
CA GLN A 371 -9.86 -8.85 -10.66
C GLN A 371 -10.47 -8.01 -11.77
N THR A 372 -9.69 -7.09 -12.33
CA THR A 372 -10.16 -6.16 -13.36
C THR A 372 -9.33 -6.26 -14.62
N LYS A 373 -9.99 -6.25 -15.77
CA LYS A 373 -9.32 -6.16 -17.06
C LYS A 373 -9.94 -5.09 -17.92
N LYS A 374 -9.17 -4.61 -18.90
CA LYS A 374 -9.63 -3.62 -19.87
C LYS A 374 -10.09 -4.29 -21.16
N MET A 375 -11.06 -3.67 -21.83
CA MET A 375 -11.47 -4.00 -23.21
C MET A 375 -11.62 -2.73 -24.03
N PHE A 376 -11.38 -2.84 -25.33
CA PHE A 376 -11.55 -1.76 -26.30
C PHE A 376 -12.80 -2.02 -27.12
N VAL A 377 -13.81 -1.16 -27.01
CA VAL A 377 -15.02 -1.21 -27.82
C VAL A 377 -14.78 -0.40 -29.09
N VAL A 378 -14.99 -1.01 -30.26
CA VAL A 378 -14.92 -0.38 -31.58
C VAL A 378 -16.31 -0.37 -32.23
N LYS A 379 -16.58 0.62 -33.10
CA LYS A 379 -17.83 0.73 -33.84
C LYS A 379 -17.60 0.62 -35.33
#